data_AF-A0AAD7KAJ8-F1
#
_entry.id   AF-A0AAD7KAJ8-F1
#
_cell.length_a   1.000
_cell.length_b   1.000
_cell.length_c   1.000
_cell.angle_alpha   90.00
_cell.angle_beta   90.00
_cell.angle_gamma   90.00
#
_symmetry.space_group_name_H-M   'P 1'
#
loop_
_entity.id
_entity.type
_entity.pdbx_description
1 polymer ?
#
loop_
_entity_poly.entity_id
_entity_poly.type
_entity_poly.pdbx_seq_one_letter_code
_entity_poly.pdbx_strand_id
1 'polypeptide(L)'
;MSARSSQAPLKRKKPPACDACKLKRVLCHPQPGGSPCPRCSEKGTVCKTTPVPRGRPRKRTSDAILSADPQPSSWSSIVTLRPQIELSVCPDLSSDLVKHLVDCLAHFPLTRFPILRSGDGLRKALASAAWQVDLLPPQLRVLACCACALSSSISFHQSIIGPGLRPDSFQDRCFFLGSDLREYGARRAPVFHALYERAYTLACEARITLEPSEPNTASCFILDILEGYRNHGRSHLSRISAPLLRPGNQEIRITPCGTVSS
;
A
#
# COMPACT_ATOMS: atom_id res chain seq x y z
N MET A 1 38.49 -43.51 -50.67
CA MET A 1 38.92 -42.90 -49.38
C MET A 1 37.82 -41.94 -48.95
N SER A 2 36.96 -42.36 -48.02
CA SER A 2 35.78 -41.60 -47.57
C SER A 2 36.17 -40.65 -46.45
N ALA A 3 36.11 -39.34 -46.69
CA ALA A 3 36.36 -38.31 -45.68
C ALA A 3 35.11 -38.06 -44.83
N ARG A 4 35.19 -38.40 -43.54
CA ARG A 4 34.20 -38.07 -42.50
C ARG A 4 34.22 -36.57 -42.23
N SER A 5 33.09 -35.90 -42.44
CA SER A 5 32.88 -34.52 -42.01
C SER A 5 32.47 -34.51 -40.52
N SER A 6 33.43 -34.27 -39.64
CA SER A 6 33.19 -34.10 -38.19
C SER A 6 32.72 -32.66 -37.90
N GLN A 7 31.41 -32.47 -37.74
CA GLN A 7 30.87 -31.22 -37.18
C GLN A 7 30.95 -31.25 -35.65
N ALA A 8 31.62 -30.26 -35.05
CA ALA A 8 31.68 -30.08 -33.60
C ALA A 8 30.30 -29.62 -33.06
N PRO A 9 29.81 -30.16 -31.92
CA PRO A 9 28.49 -29.81 -31.41
C PRO A 9 28.50 -28.44 -30.74
N LEU A 10 27.61 -27.55 -31.22
CA LEU A 10 27.33 -26.26 -30.61
C LEU A 10 26.86 -26.45 -29.15
N LYS A 11 27.60 -25.86 -28.20
CA LYS A 11 27.28 -25.90 -26.76
C LYS A 11 25.92 -25.24 -26.51
N ARG A 12 24.88 -26.05 -26.36
CA ARG A 12 23.53 -25.58 -26.00
C ARG A 12 23.55 -25.02 -24.58
N LYS A 13 23.04 -23.79 -24.41
CA LYS A 13 22.90 -23.15 -23.11
C LYS A 13 21.97 -24.01 -22.25
N LYS A 14 22.41 -24.34 -21.02
CA LYS A 14 21.63 -25.16 -20.09
C LYS A 14 20.29 -24.46 -19.81
N PRO A 15 19.16 -25.16 -19.88
CA PRO A 15 17.85 -24.58 -19.56
C PRO A 15 17.78 -24.19 -18.08
N PRO A 16 16.88 -23.26 -17.71
CA PRO A 16 16.73 -22.80 -16.34
C PRO A 16 16.28 -23.94 -15.41
N ALA A 17 16.59 -23.79 -14.12
CA ALA A 17 16.06 -24.67 -13.08
C ALA A 17 14.53 -24.54 -12.99
N CYS A 18 13.85 -25.65 -12.66
CA CYS A 18 12.41 -25.65 -12.39
C CYS A 18 12.07 -24.90 -11.09
N ASP A 19 10.81 -24.51 -10.95
CA ASP A 19 10.33 -23.69 -9.83
C ASP A 19 10.48 -24.40 -8.48
N ALA A 20 10.25 -25.72 -8.42
CA ALA A 20 10.38 -26.52 -7.21
C ALA A 20 11.85 -26.62 -6.73
N CYS A 21 12.80 -26.83 -7.64
CA CYS A 21 14.23 -26.85 -7.30
C CYS A 21 14.73 -25.44 -6.93
N LYS A 22 14.21 -24.40 -7.60
CA LYS A 22 14.54 -23.00 -7.32
C LYS A 22 14.04 -22.58 -5.94
N LEU A 23 12.81 -22.93 -5.57
CA LEU A 23 12.23 -22.64 -4.25
C LEU A 23 13.04 -23.31 -3.12
N LYS A 24 13.47 -24.56 -3.33
CA LYS A 24 14.30 -25.31 -2.39
C LYS A 24 15.79 -24.92 -2.44
N ARG A 25 16.17 -24.00 -3.33
CA ARG A 25 17.56 -23.56 -3.59
C ARG A 25 18.52 -24.73 -3.87
N VAL A 26 18.04 -25.76 -4.56
CA VAL A 26 18.82 -26.95 -4.91
C VAL A 26 19.09 -27.04 -6.40
N LEU A 27 20.20 -27.70 -6.78
CA LEU A 27 20.55 -27.91 -8.18
C LEU A 27 19.45 -28.70 -8.92
N CYS A 28 19.07 -28.22 -10.11
CA CYS A 28 18.08 -28.85 -10.97
C CYS A 28 18.78 -29.62 -12.11
N HIS A 29 18.26 -30.81 -12.43
CA HIS A 29 18.70 -31.62 -13.56
C HIS A 29 17.57 -31.69 -14.60
N PRO A 30 17.39 -30.63 -15.41
CA PRO A 30 16.32 -30.58 -16.40
C PRO A 30 16.52 -31.66 -17.47
N GLN A 31 15.44 -32.36 -17.82
CA GLN A 31 15.43 -33.39 -18.85
C GLN A 31 14.95 -32.81 -20.19
N PRO A 32 15.55 -33.20 -21.33
CA PRO A 32 15.05 -32.82 -22.64
C PRO A 32 13.67 -33.45 -22.89
N GLY A 33 12.74 -32.70 -23.50
CA GLY A 33 11.40 -33.22 -23.85
C GLY A 33 10.28 -32.91 -22.85
N GLY A 34 10.51 -32.05 -21.86
CA GLY A 34 9.45 -31.59 -20.95
C GLY A 34 9.07 -32.58 -19.85
N SER A 35 9.82 -33.66 -19.68
CA SER A 35 9.67 -34.59 -18.56
C SER A 35 10.12 -33.94 -17.24
N PRO A 36 9.51 -34.35 -16.11
CA PRO A 36 9.88 -33.82 -14.79
C PRO A 36 11.33 -34.16 -14.46
N CYS A 37 12.03 -33.26 -13.78
CA CYS A 37 13.39 -33.55 -13.32
C CYS A 37 13.37 -34.67 -12.27
N PRO A 38 14.45 -35.47 -12.15
CA PRO A 38 14.49 -36.65 -11.27
C PRO A 38 14.15 -36.33 -9.80
N ARG A 39 14.53 -35.14 -9.32
CA ARG A 39 14.18 -34.67 -7.97
C ARG A 39 12.71 -34.34 -7.77
N CYS A 40 12.03 -33.89 -8.83
CA CYS A 40 10.60 -33.62 -8.76
C CYS A 40 9.81 -34.91 -8.92
N SER A 41 10.28 -35.87 -9.75
CA SER A 41 9.64 -37.18 -9.89
C SER A 41 9.76 -38.02 -8.62
N GLU A 42 10.92 -38.07 -7.97
CA GLU A 42 11.11 -38.78 -6.69
C GLU A 42 10.22 -38.22 -5.57
N LYS A 43 9.96 -36.91 -5.58
CA LYS A 43 9.15 -36.24 -4.56
C LYS A 43 7.67 -36.18 -4.90
N GLY A 44 7.25 -36.73 -6.05
CA GLY A 44 5.87 -36.63 -6.53
C GLY A 44 5.37 -35.19 -6.74
N THR A 45 6.27 -34.21 -6.90
CA THR A 45 5.90 -32.80 -7.03
C THR A 45 5.85 -32.39 -8.50
N VAL A 46 4.85 -31.59 -8.87
CA VAL A 46 4.69 -31.09 -10.24
C VAL A 46 5.89 -30.24 -10.65
N CYS A 47 6.64 -30.72 -11.64
CA CYS A 47 7.81 -30.02 -12.17
C CYS A 47 7.36 -28.99 -13.21
N LYS A 48 7.28 -27.71 -12.82
CA LYS A 48 7.06 -26.60 -13.76
C LYS A 48 8.38 -25.91 -14.07
N THR A 49 8.81 -25.97 -15.33
CA THR A 49 9.89 -25.13 -15.87
C THR A 49 9.26 -24.00 -16.65
N THR A 50 9.07 -22.84 -16.02
CA THR A 50 8.63 -21.64 -16.74
C THR A 50 9.82 -21.10 -17.54
N PRO A 51 9.81 -21.12 -18.89
CA PRO A 51 10.85 -20.47 -19.67
C PRO A 51 10.68 -18.96 -19.50
N VAL A 52 11.45 -18.35 -18.59
CA VAL A 52 11.52 -16.89 -18.48
C VAL A 52 12.51 -16.41 -19.54
N PRO A 53 12.06 -15.76 -20.63
CA PRO A 53 13.00 -15.13 -21.56
C PRO A 53 13.73 -14.01 -20.82
N ARG A 54 15.01 -14.23 -20.50
CA ARG A 54 15.90 -13.14 -20.03
C ARG A 54 16.36 -12.35 -21.24
N GLY A 55 15.47 -11.52 -21.79
CA GLY A 55 15.84 -10.45 -22.71
C GLY A 55 16.14 -9.19 -21.91
N ARG A 56 17.38 -8.68 -21.99
CA ARG A 56 17.69 -7.31 -21.59
C ARG A 56 16.93 -6.37 -22.55
N PRO A 57 16.19 -5.35 -22.09
CA PRO A 57 15.54 -4.40 -22.99
C PRO A 57 16.58 -3.81 -23.95
N ARG A 58 16.43 -4.08 -25.24
CA ARG A 58 17.32 -3.54 -26.28
C ARG A 58 16.92 -2.08 -26.48
N LYS A 59 17.84 -1.16 -26.19
CA LYS A 59 17.70 0.27 -26.46
C LYS A 59 17.46 0.42 -27.97
N ARG A 60 16.24 0.78 -28.38
CA ARG A 60 15.93 1.14 -29.76
C ARG A 60 16.60 2.48 -30.05
N THR A 61 17.68 2.45 -30.82
CA THR A 61 18.21 3.62 -31.51
C THR A 61 17.30 3.93 -32.69
N SER A 62 16.88 5.20 -32.75
CA SER A 62 16.27 5.86 -33.89
C SER A 62 17.14 5.71 -35.15
N ASP A 63 16.52 5.31 -36.26
CA ASP A 63 16.71 5.89 -37.60
C ASP A 63 15.98 5.04 -38.64
N ALA A 64 14.82 5.52 -39.07
CA ALA A 64 14.25 5.34 -40.41
C ALA A 64 12.98 6.20 -40.48
N ILE A 65 13.21 7.48 -40.72
CA ILE A 65 12.27 8.38 -41.39
C ILE A 65 12.03 7.79 -42.78
N LEU A 66 10.78 7.82 -43.26
CA LEU A 66 10.36 8.37 -44.55
C LEU A 66 8.93 7.87 -44.83
N SER A 67 7.93 8.74 -44.64
CA SER A 67 7.10 9.27 -45.73
C SER A 67 5.82 9.94 -45.22
N ALA A 68 5.50 11.06 -45.87
CA ALA A 68 4.24 11.78 -45.97
C ALA A 68 4.01 13.00 -45.05
N ASP A 69 3.84 14.11 -45.76
CA ASP A 69 3.81 15.53 -45.42
C ASP A 69 2.62 16.05 -44.58
N PRO A 70 2.68 17.32 -44.13
CA PRO A 70 1.76 17.93 -43.17
C PRO A 70 0.66 18.76 -43.85
N GLN A 71 -0.49 18.93 -43.17
CA GLN A 71 -1.17 20.23 -43.03
C GLN A 71 -2.33 20.12 -42.01
N PRO A 72 -2.73 21.25 -41.38
CA PRO A 72 -3.38 21.34 -40.09
C PRO A 72 -4.89 21.52 -40.24
N SER A 73 -5.64 21.02 -39.28
CA SER A 73 -6.94 21.60 -38.93
C SER A 73 -7.32 21.05 -37.56
N SER A 74 -7.40 21.96 -36.60
CA SER A 74 -8.68 22.39 -36.06
C SER A 74 -9.06 21.53 -34.88
N TRP A 75 -8.59 21.98 -33.71
CA TRP A 75 -9.21 21.68 -32.44
C TRP A 75 -10.67 22.08 -32.53
N SER A 76 -11.55 21.09 -32.63
CA SER A 76 -12.96 21.24 -32.27
C SER A 76 -13.57 19.87 -31.98
N SER A 77 -13.72 19.62 -30.69
CA SER A 77 -14.96 19.14 -30.08
C SER A 77 -15.53 17.80 -30.56
N ILE A 78 -15.18 16.75 -29.83
CA ILE A 78 -16.21 15.83 -29.34
C ILE A 78 -16.18 15.93 -27.82
N VAL A 79 -17.03 16.83 -27.31
CA VAL A 79 -17.45 16.87 -25.91
C VAL A 79 -18.34 15.65 -25.69
N THR A 80 -17.72 14.52 -25.34
CA THR A 80 -18.46 13.49 -24.61
C THR A 80 -18.38 13.88 -23.15
N LEU A 81 -19.50 14.39 -22.61
CA LEU A 81 -19.72 14.69 -21.20
C LEU A 81 -19.44 13.44 -20.35
N ARG A 82 -18.18 13.22 -20.03
CA ARG A 82 -17.76 12.40 -18.90
C ARG A 82 -17.78 13.35 -17.69
N PRO A 83 -18.48 13.03 -16.59
CA PRO A 83 -18.45 13.88 -15.41
C PRO A 83 -16.99 14.03 -14.99
N GLN A 84 -16.45 15.23 -15.19
CA GLN A 84 -15.18 15.68 -14.65
C GLN A 84 -15.38 15.80 -13.14
N ILE A 85 -15.25 14.69 -12.44
CA ILE A 85 -14.80 14.75 -11.06
C ILE A 85 -13.29 14.99 -11.17
N GLU A 86 -12.92 16.26 -11.35
CA GLU A 86 -11.58 16.73 -11.03
C GLU A 86 -11.39 16.58 -9.52
N LEU A 87 -11.07 15.36 -9.10
CA LEU A 87 -10.61 15.10 -7.75
C LEU A 87 -9.19 15.66 -7.70
N SER A 88 -9.03 16.87 -7.16
CA SER A 88 -7.81 17.17 -6.41
C SER A 88 -7.71 16.07 -5.35
N VAL A 89 -6.91 15.04 -5.62
CA VAL A 89 -6.86 13.81 -4.80
C VAL A 89 -6.26 14.12 -3.42
N CYS A 90 -5.66 15.30 -3.25
CA CYS A 90 -5.27 15.82 -1.96
C CYS A 90 -6.49 16.50 -1.32
N PRO A 91 -7.15 15.90 -0.33
CA PRO A 91 -8.21 16.58 0.37
C PRO A 91 -7.63 17.81 1.06
N ASP A 92 -8.33 18.94 0.95
CA ASP A 92 -8.06 20.06 1.84
C ASP A 92 -8.21 19.56 3.28
N LEU A 93 -7.13 19.72 4.05
CA LEU A 93 -7.06 19.35 5.45
C LEU A 93 -7.87 20.36 6.28
N SER A 94 -9.19 20.30 6.14
CA SER A 94 -10.12 21.06 6.98
C SER A 94 -9.88 20.75 8.46
N SER A 95 -10.14 21.72 9.32
CA SER A 95 -9.95 21.60 10.78
C SER A 95 -10.69 20.39 11.35
N ASP A 96 -11.91 20.13 10.88
CA ASP A 96 -12.73 18.99 11.30
C ASP A 96 -12.12 17.64 10.90
N LEU A 97 -11.66 17.54 9.64
CA LEU A 97 -10.97 16.35 9.16
C LEU A 97 -9.68 16.09 9.95
N VAL A 98 -8.86 17.12 10.19
CA VAL A 98 -7.62 16.98 10.95
C VAL A 98 -7.90 16.50 12.37
N LYS A 99 -8.92 17.06 13.03
CA LYS A 99 -9.33 16.64 14.36
C LYS A 99 -9.72 15.17 14.41
N HIS A 100 -10.59 14.74 13.49
CA HIS A 100 -10.99 13.34 13.34
C HIS A 100 -9.79 12.41 13.08
N LEU A 101 -8.85 12.81 12.22
CA LEU A 101 -7.66 12.00 11.92
C LEU A 101 -6.74 11.89 13.14
N VAL A 102 -6.59 12.95 13.94
CA VAL A 102 -5.82 12.90 15.19
C VAL A 102 -6.52 12.02 16.23
N ASP A 103 -7.86 12.05 16.31
CA ASP A 103 -8.63 11.12 17.16
C ASP A 103 -8.41 9.66 16.72
N CYS A 104 -8.44 9.40 15.41
CA CYS A 104 -8.16 8.06 14.86
C CYS A 104 -6.77 7.55 15.25
N LEU A 105 -5.79 8.43 15.48
CA LEU A 105 -4.43 8.02 15.82
C LEU A 105 -4.40 7.19 17.11
N ALA A 106 -5.28 7.49 18.07
CA ALA A 106 -5.40 6.75 19.34
C ALA A 106 -5.73 5.26 19.15
N HIS A 107 -6.34 4.90 18.02
CA HIS A 107 -6.71 3.52 17.71
C HIS A 107 -5.57 2.71 17.08
N PHE A 108 -4.45 3.34 16.73
CA PHE A 108 -3.27 2.59 16.31
C PHE A 108 -2.55 2.00 17.51
N PRO A 109 -2.12 0.73 17.45
CA PRO A 109 -1.25 0.14 18.48
C PRO A 109 0.10 0.86 18.60
N LEU A 110 0.42 1.71 17.63
CA LEU A 110 1.64 2.52 17.54
C LEU A 110 1.73 3.60 18.62
N THR A 111 0.60 4.09 19.15
CA THR A 111 0.58 5.08 20.24
C THR A 111 1.18 4.57 21.55
N ARG A 112 1.45 3.25 21.63
CA ARG A 112 2.16 2.63 22.75
C ARG A 112 3.68 2.80 22.67
N PHE A 113 4.23 3.23 21.52
CA PHE A 113 5.67 3.46 21.38
C PHE A 113 6.09 4.78 22.04
N PRO A 114 7.16 4.80 22.85
CA PRO A 114 7.62 6.00 23.56
C PRO A 114 7.80 7.23 22.67
N ILE A 115 8.26 7.03 21.44
CA ILE A 115 8.49 8.07 20.43
C ILE A 115 7.19 8.81 20.05
N LEU A 116 6.04 8.15 20.18
CA LEU A 116 4.71 8.69 19.89
C LEU A 116 3.89 8.99 21.14
N ARG A 117 4.38 8.66 22.35
CA ARG A 117 3.69 8.94 23.63
C ARG A 117 3.56 10.44 23.91
N SER A 118 4.35 11.27 23.23
CA SER A 118 4.28 12.73 23.28
C SER A 118 3.19 13.32 22.38
N GLY A 119 2.23 12.50 21.92
CA GLY A 119 1.09 12.93 21.10
C GLY A 119 0.25 14.08 21.70
N ASP A 120 0.32 14.28 23.02
CA ASP A 120 -0.24 15.46 23.69
C ASP A 120 0.35 16.77 23.15
N GLY A 121 1.65 16.79 22.82
CA GLY A 121 2.31 17.94 22.24
C GLY A 121 1.75 18.30 20.87
N LEU A 122 1.55 17.30 20.00
CA LEU A 122 0.96 17.48 18.67
C LEU A 122 -0.48 17.98 18.76
N ARG A 123 -1.32 17.34 19.60
CA ARG A 123 -2.71 17.74 19.79
C ARG A 123 -2.82 19.15 20.37
N LYS A 124 -2.00 19.51 21.37
CA LYS A 124 -1.98 20.86 21.94
C LYS A 124 -1.54 21.91 20.91
N ALA A 125 -0.51 21.62 20.13
CA ALA A 125 -0.03 22.50 19.07
C ALA A 125 -1.11 22.72 17.99
N LEU A 126 -1.77 21.65 17.54
CA LEU A 126 -2.89 21.74 16.61
C LEU A 126 -4.06 22.53 17.21
N ALA A 127 -4.42 22.30 18.47
CA ALA A 127 -5.48 23.05 19.13
C ALA A 127 -5.14 24.56 19.20
N SER A 128 -3.90 24.92 19.51
CA SER A 128 -3.45 26.33 19.50
C SER A 128 -3.44 26.95 18.09
N ALA A 129 -3.27 26.13 17.06
CA ALA A 129 -3.29 26.53 15.65
C ALA A 129 -4.68 26.40 15.00
N ALA A 130 -5.75 26.33 15.80
CA ALA A 130 -7.13 26.14 15.32
C ALA A 130 -7.31 24.93 14.37
N TRP A 131 -6.51 23.88 14.59
CA TRP A 131 -6.43 22.66 13.79
C TRP A 131 -5.99 22.88 12.33
N GLN A 132 -5.37 24.02 12.03
CA GLN A 132 -4.77 24.31 10.74
C GLN A 132 -3.32 23.84 10.72
N VAL A 133 -3.05 22.82 9.90
CA VAL A 133 -1.72 22.19 9.80
C VAL A 133 -0.66 23.19 9.29
N ASP A 134 -1.05 24.10 8.40
CA ASP A 134 -0.13 25.04 7.77
C ASP A 134 0.37 26.14 8.71
N LEU A 135 -0.32 26.39 9.83
CA LEU A 135 0.08 27.34 10.87
C LEU A 135 1.09 26.77 11.88
N LEU A 136 1.39 25.46 11.80
CA LEU A 136 2.36 24.82 12.69
C LEU A 136 3.81 25.14 12.29
N PRO A 137 4.74 25.10 13.26
CA PRO A 137 6.17 25.09 12.97
C PRO A 137 6.54 23.95 12.00
N PRO A 138 7.55 24.12 11.12
CA PRO A 138 7.85 23.18 10.04
C PRO A 138 7.95 21.72 10.47
N GLN A 139 8.65 21.42 11.58
CA GLN A 139 8.83 20.06 12.09
C GLN A 139 7.51 19.45 12.60
N LEU A 140 6.70 20.24 13.30
CA LEU A 140 5.38 19.80 13.78
C LEU A 140 4.36 19.67 12.63
N ARG A 141 4.48 20.50 11.61
CA ARG A 141 3.67 20.41 10.39
C ARG A 141 3.91 19.09 9.66
N VAL A 142 5.18 18.67 9.53
CA VAL A 142 5.53 17.35 8.97
C VAL A 142 4.91 16.25 9.80
N LEU A 143 5.08 16.28 11.13
CA LEU A 143 4.51 15.28 12.03
C LEU A 143 2.98 15.20 11.92
N ALA A 144 2.30 16.35 11.85
CA ALA A 144 0.86 16.43 11.66
C ALA A 144 0.42 15.79 10.34
N CYS A 145 1.12 16.08 9.23
CA CYS A 145 0.84 15.46 7.93
C CYS A 145 1.10 13.94 7.95
N CYS A 146 2.18 13.47 8.57
CA CYS A 146 2.46 12.05 8.75
C CYS A 146 1.34 11.35 9.55
N ALA A 147 0.89 11.96 10.65
CA ALA A 147 -0.21 11.44 11.46
C ALA A 147 -1.52 11.41 10.66
N CYS A 148 -1.83 12.46 9.90
CA CYS A 148 -3.02 12.50 9.03
C CYS A 148 -2.97 11.41 7.95
N ALA A 149 -1.82 11.22 7.29
CA ALA A 149 -1.63 10.16 6.31
C ALA A 149 -1.86 8.78 6.93
N LEU A 150 -1.27 8.51 8.10
CA LEU A 150 -1.44 7.24 8.80
C LEU A 150 -2.91 7.01 9.17
N SER A 151 -3.55 7.99 9.80
CA SER A 151 -4.94 7.90 10.23
C SER A 151 -5.94 7.79 9.09
N SER A 152 -5.62 8.30 7.90
CA SER A 152 -6.48 8.16 6.72
C SER A 152 -6.72 6.70 6.36
N SER A 153 -5.79 5.80 6.70
CA SER A 153 -5.91 4.36 6.44
C SER A 153 -7.00 3.66 7.27
N ILE A 154 -7.45 4.24 8.37
CA ILE A 154 -8.53 3.69 9.22
C ILE A 154 -9.72 4.63 9.40
N SER A 155 -9.63 5.85 8.85
CA SER A 155 -10.65 6.88 8.98
C SER A 155 -11.98 6.48 8.34
N PHE A 156 -13.06 6.90 8.97
CA PHE A 156 -14.43 6.83 8.44
C PHE A 156 -15.04 8.22 8.16
N HIS A 157 -14.20 9.26 8.08
CA HIS A 157 -14.67 10.61 7.78
C HIS A 157 -15.28 10.71 6.38
N GLN A 158 -16.34 11.50 6.22
CA GLN A 158 -17.08 11.62 4.95
C GLN A 158 -16.22 12.17 3.81
N SER A 159 -15.28 13.07 4.10
CA SER A 159 -14.37 13.59 3.06
C SER A 159 -13.40 12.54 2.52
N ILE A 160 -13.19 11.42 3.24
CA ILE A 160 -12.30 10.34 2.82
C ILE A 160 -13.10 9.18 2.22
N ILE A 161 -14.15 8.75 2.91
CA ILE A 161 -14.97 7.61 2.49
C ILE A 161 -15.98 8.00 1.41
N GLY A 162 -16.33 9.28 1.31
CA GLY A 162 -17.43 9.76 0.49
C GLY A 162 -18.77 9.66 1.22
N PRO A 163 -19.87 10.07 0.56
CA PRO A 163 -21.22 9.94 1.09
C PRO A 163 -21.63 8.46 1.18
N GLY A 164 -22.40 8.10 2.21
CA GLY A 164 -22.95 6.75 2.36
C GLY A 164 -22.97 6.26 3.81
N LEU A 165 -23.23 4.97 3.98
CA LEU A 165 -23.14 4.29 5.27
C LEU A 165 -21.70 4.39 5.79
N ARG A 166 -21.57 4.74 7.06
CA ARG A 166 -20.29 4.85 7.77
C ARG A 166 -20.51 4.47 9.24
N PRO A 167 -19.48 3.95 9.92
CA PRO A 167 -19.56 3.76 11.36
C PRO A 167 -19.50 5.12 12.04
N ASP A 168 -20.23 5.27 13.15
CA ASP A 168 -20.10 6.44 14.01
C ASP A 168 -18.92 6.29 15.00
N SER A 169 -18.41 5.07 15.16
CA SER A 169 -17.33 4.74 16.09
C SER A 169 -16.58 3.47 15.68
N PHE A 170 -15.32 3.36 16.08
CA PHE A 170 -14.54 2.12 15.96
C PHE A 170 -15.12 0.92 16.72
N GLN A 171 -16.13 1.15 17.57
CA GLN A 171 -16.84 0.09 18.32
C GLN A 171 -18.13 -0.39 17.65
N ASP A 172 -18.49 0.16 16.49
CA ASP A 172 -19.72 -0.20 15.77
C ASP A 172 -19.64 -1.60 15.15
N ARG A 173 -19.90 -2.61 15.98
CA ARG A 173 -19.84 -4.02 15.58
C ARG A 173 -20.83 -4.35 14.47
N CYS A 174 -22.01 -3.72 14.46
CA CYS A 174 -23.03 -3.96 13.45
C CYS A 174 -22.51 -3.55 12.07
N PHE A 175 -21.89 -2.37 11.98
CA PHE A 175 -21.27 -1.91 10.75
C PHE A 175 -20.12 -2.82 10.30
N PHE A 176 -19.17 -3.12 11.19
CA PHE A 176 -17.97 -3.89 10.81
C PHE A 176 -18.24 -5.36 10.49
N LEU A 177 -19.27 -5.97 11.08
CA LEU A 177 -19.68 -7.35 10.76
C LEU A 177 -20.61 -7.43 9.54
N GLY A 178 -21.38 -6.37 9.27
CA GLY A 178 -22.37 -6.34 8.20
C GLY A 178 -21.88 -5.77 6.86
N SER A 179 -20.74 -5.06 6.84
CA SER A 179 -20.26 -4.32 5.66
C SER A 179 -19.02 -4.93 5.03
N ASP A 180 -18.90 -4.85 3.69
CA ASP A 180 -17.64 -5.19 3.00
C ASP A 180 -16.60 -4.09 3.18
N LEU A 181 -15.62 -4.34 4.06
CA LEU A 181 -14.58 -3.38 4.40
C LEU A 181 -13.58 -3.12 3.26
N ARG A 182 -13.55 -3.97 2.23
CA ARG A 182 -12.63 -3.82 1.08
C ARG A 182 -12.93 -2.55 0.30
N GLU A 183 -14.22 -2.22 0.13
CA GLU A 183 -14.62 -1.00 -0.58
C GLU A 183 -14.18 0.25 0.18
N TYR A 184 -14.34 0.27 1.50
CA TYR A 184 -13.89 1.38 2.32
C TYR A 184 -12.37 1.52 2.28
N GLY A 185 -11.62 0.41 2.20
CA GLY A 185 -10.18 0.43 1.97
C GLY A 185 -9.82 1.02 0.60
N ALA A 186 -10.54 0.64 -0.46
CA ALA A 186 -10.34 1.16 -1.81
C ALA A 186 -10.62 2.67 -1.89
N ARG A 187 -11.62 3.17 -1.17
CA ARG A 187 -11.94 4.61 -1.08
C ARG A 187 -10.89 5.40 -0.29
N ARG A 188 -10.33 4.81 0.77
CA ARG A 188 -9.23 5.42 1.55
C ARG A 188 -7.91 5.50 0.79
N ALA A 189 -7.61 4.50 -0.03
CA ALA A 189 -6.32 4.35 -0.72
C ALA A 189 -5.83 5.60 -1.48
N PRO A 190 -6.61 6.24 -2.36
CA PRO A 190 -6.14 7.43 -3.09
C PRO A 190 -5.82 8.60 -2.16
N VAL A 191 -6.66 8.83 -1.14
CA VAL A 191 -6.45 9.88 -0.13
C VAL A 191 -5.19 9.60 0.70
N PHE A 192 -5.03 8.35 1.14
CA PHE A 192 -3.83 7.90 1.85
C PHE A 192 -2.56 8.20 1.04
N HIS A 193 -2.56 7.85 -0.24
CA HIS A 193 -1.41 8.09 -1.12
C HIS A 193 -1.14 9.59 -1.30
N ALA A 194 -2.16 10.41 -1.52
CA ALA A 194 -1.99 11.85 -1.65
C ALA A 194 -1.43 12.49 -0.37
N LEU A 195 -1.94 12.10 0.80
CA LEU A 195 -1.45 12.60 2.09
C LEU A 195 -0.03 12.11 2.40
N TYR A 196 0.30 10.87 2.04
CA TYR A 196 1.65 10.33 2.15
C TYR A 196 2.64 11.14 1.31
N GLU A 197 2.35 11.39 0.02
CA GLU A 197 3.25 12.14 -0.86
C GLU A 197 3.41 13.59 -0.37
N ARG A 198 2.34 14.23 0.14
CA ARG A 198 2.42 15.54 0.80
C ARG A 198 3.33 15.51 2.02
N ALA A 199 3.15 14.52 2.91
CA ALA A 199 3.96 14.39 4.12
C ALA A 199 5.44 14.14 3.79
N TYR A 200 5.72 13.29 2.80
CA TYR A 200 7.07 13.00 2.35
C TYR A 200 7.76 14.24 1.76
N THR A 201 7.05 15.00 0.93
CA THR A 201 7.56 16.26 0.35
C THR A 201 7.92 17.25 1.44
N LEU A 202 7.02 17.48 2.40
CA LEU A 202 7.27 18.37 3.54
C LEU A 202 8.46 17.89 4.40
N ALA A 203 8.61 16.57 4.57
CA ALA A 203 9.72 16.00 5.32
C ALA A 203 11.08 16.25 4.64
N CYS A 204 11.14 16.14 3.31
CA CYS A 204 12.32 16.49 2.52
C CYS A 204 12.66 17.97 2.62
N GLU A 205 11.66 18.85 2.49
CA GLU A 205 11.84 20.30 2.60
C GLU A 205 12.34 20.73 3.98
N ALA A 206 11.77 20.15 5.04
CA ALA A 206 12.14 20.43 6.42
C ALA A 206 13.41 19.68 6.89
N ARG A 207 14.02 18.86 6.03
CA ARG A 207 15.27 18.12 6.30
C ARG A 207 15.24 17.35 7.63
N ILE A 208 14.11 16.70 7.93
CA ILE A 208 13.88 16.06 9.24
C ILE A 208 14.89 14.96 9.60
N THR A 209 15.57 14.39 8.61
CA THR A 209 16.60 13.36 8.81
C THR A 209 17.96 13.92 9.24
N LEU A 210 18.18 15.22 9.06
CA LEU A 210 19.44 15.89 9.39
C LEU A 210 19.39 16.56 10.78
N GLU A 211 18.21 17.03 11.19
CA GLU A 211 18.01 17.72 12.45
C GLU A 211 17.42 16.78 13.52
N PRO A 212 18.18 16.40 14.56
CA PRO A 212 17.65 15.57 15.62
C PRO A 212 16.65 16.36 16.46
N SER A 213 15.39 15.94 16.43
CA SER A 213 14.36 16.42 17.33
C SER A 213 13.33 15.33 17.57
N GLU A 214 12.56 15.47 18.64
CA GLU A 214 11.44 14.57 18.93
C GLU A 214 10.41 14.50 17.78
N PRO A 215 9.87 15.62 17.25
CA PRO A 215 8.90 15.56 16.14
C PRO A 215 9.51 14.98 14.87
N ASN A 216 10.80 15.21 14.60
CA ASN A 216 11.47 14.64 13.44
C ASN A 216 11.66 13.12 13.58
N THR A 217 12.06 12.66 14.77
CA THR A 217 12.19 11.23 15.07
C THR A 217 10.85 10.51 14.92
N ALA A 218 9.78 11.09 15.47
CA ALA A 218 8.43 10.58 15.33
C ALA A 218 7.96 10.57 13.87
N SER A 219 8.26 11.64 13.11
CA SER A 219 7.93 11.73 11.69
C SER A 219 8.63 10.65 10.87
N CYS A 220 9.94 10.47 11.05
CA CYS A 220 10.71 9.41 10.39
C CYS A 220 10.16 8.02 10.71
N PHE A 221 9.82 7.76 11.98
CA PHE A 221 9.22 6.50 12.40
C PHE A 221 7.87 6.23 11.72
N ILE A 222 6.98 7.23 11.67
CA ILE A 222 5.69 7.09 10.99
C ILE A 222 5.89 6.90 9.49
N LEU A 223 6.81 7.64 8.85
CA LEU A 223 7.09 7.52 7.42
C LEU A 223 7.57 6.10 7.03
N ASP A 224 8.39 5.46 7.87
CA ASP A 224 8.81 4.08 7.64
C ASP A 224 7.62 3.10 7.65
N ILE A 225 6.68 3.29 8.59
CA ILE A 225 5.44 2.50 8.64
C ILE A 225 4.57 2.75 7.41
N LEU A 226 4.41 4.02 7.02
CA LEU A 226 3.62 4.41 5.86
C LEU A 226 4.20 3.83 4.56
N GLU A 227 5.53 3.85 4.42
CA GLU A 227 6.23 3.22 3.31
C GLU A 227 5.97 1.71 3.27
N GLY A 228 5.91 1.07 4.44
CA GLY A 228 5.39 -0.29 4.60
C GLY A 228 4.00 -0.45 3.97
N TYR A 229 3.01 0.34 4.39
CA TYR A 229 1.64 0.24 3.86
C TYR A 229 1.55 0.48 2.35
N ARG A 230 2.29 1.47 1.84
CA ARG A 230 2.38 1.79 0.41
C ARG A 230 2.90 0.60 -0.41
N ASN A 231 3.93 -0.08 0.10
CA ASN A 231 4.54 -1.22 -0.58
C ASN A 231 3.69 -2.49 -0.49
N HIS A 232 2.99 -2.71 0.62
CA HIS A 232 2.08 -3.87 0.77
C HIS A 232 0.80 -3.73 -0.07
N GLY A 233 0.39 -2.51 -0.42
CA GLY A 233 -0.69 -2.26 -1.40
C GLY A 233 -0.34 -2.70 -2.84
N ARG A 234 0.94 -2.87 -3.16
CA ARG A 234 1.43 -3.33 -4.48
C ARG A 234 1.83 -4.80 -4.53
N SER A 235 1.96 -5.47 -3.37
CA SER A 235 2.31 -6.89 -3.30
C SER A 235 1.59 -7.57 -2.14
N HIS A 236 0.54 -8.32 -2.50
CA HIS A 236 -0.03 -9.47 -1.80
C HIS A 236 -0.17 -9.36 -0.26
N LEU A 237 -1.37 -8.92 0.15
CA LEU A 237 -1.99 -9.14 1.47
C LEU A 237 -1.48 -10.42 2.14
N SER A 238 -0.62 -10.32 3.16
CA SER A 238 -0.34 -11.48 4.02
C SER A 238 0.28 -11.20 5.38
N ARG A 239 0.64 -9.96 5.78
CA ARG A 239 1.42 -9.82 7.03
C ARG A 239 1.01 -8.76 8.06
N ILE A 240 -0.02 -7.95 7.83
CA ILE A 240 -0.50 -7.05 8.88
C ILE A 240 -2.03 -7.01 8.87
N SER A 241 -2.65 -8.14 9.19
CA SER A 241 -4.05 -8.18 9.64
C SER A 241 -4.21 -9.41 10.54
N ALA A 242 -4.58 -9.14 11.79
CA ALA A 242 -4.75 -10.04 12.94
C ALA A 242 -3.45 -10.49 13.64
N PRO A 243 -3.36 -10.33 14.99
CA PRO A 243 -4.46 -10.62 15.92
C PRO A 243 -4.64 -9.58 17.03
N LEU A 244 -5.77 -8.87 17.09
CA LEU A 244 -6.23 -8.22 18.35
C LEU A 244 -7.77 -8.22 18.47
N LEU A 245 -8.35 -9.42 18.35
CA LEU A 245 -9.52 -9.80 19.15
C LEU A 245 -9.11 -11.09 19.85
N ARG A 246 -8.46 -10.96 21.02
CA ARG A 246 -8.52 -12.04 22.01
C ARG A 246 -9.84 -11.85 22.77
N PRO A 247 -10.72 -12.87 22.84
CA PRO A 247 -11.75 -12.87 23.85
C PRO A 247 -11.05 -12.99 25.21
N GLY A 248 -11.17 -11.96 26.04
CA GLY A 248 -10.96 -12.12 27.47
C GLY A 248 -12.06 -13.07 27.97
N ASN A 249 -11.65 -14.20 28.55
CA ASN A 249 -12.53 -15.05 29.33
C ASN A 249 -13.20 -14.22 30.43
N GLN A 250 -14.45 -13.85 30.22
CA GLN A 250 -15.41 -13.67 31.29
C GLN A 250 -16.64 -14.49 30.90
N GLU A 251 -16.90 -15.55 31.65
CA GLU A 251 -18.16 -16.27 31.63
C GLU A 251 -19.30 -15.27 31.88
N ILE A 252 -20.04 -14.93 30.83
CA ILE A 252 -21.32 -14.26 30.98
C ILE A 252 -22.36 -15.37 31.06
N ARG A 253 -22.82 -15.64 32.29
CA ARG A 253 -24.06 -16.38 32.53
C ARG A 253 -25.18 -15.64 31.81
N ILE A 254 -25.77 -16.30 30.82
CA ILE A 254 -27.02 -15.88 30.20
C ILE A 254 -28.13 -16.15 31.22
N THR A 255 -28.65 -15.10 31.86
CA THR A 255 -29.97 -15.15 32.50
C THR A 255 -31.03 -14.88 31.43
N PRO A 256 -32.05 -15.75 31.27
CA PRO A 256 -33.14 -15.50 30.34
C PRO A 256 -34.03 -14.38 30.88
N CYS A 257 -34.34 -13.43 29.99
CA CYS A 257 -35.24 -12.32 30.22
C CYS A 257 -36.64 -12.85 30.58
N GLY A 258 -37.20 -12.33 31.68
CA GLY A 258 -38.49 -12.71 32.21
C GLY A 258 -39.63 -12.44 31.24
N THR A 259 -40.54 -13.39 31.20
CA THR A 259 -41.89 -13.31 30.66
C THR A 259 -42.65 -12.11 31.22
N VAL A 260 -43.19 -11.29 30.32
CA VAL A 260 -44.25 -10.32 30.63
C VAL A 260 -45.52 -11.13 30.89
N SER A 261 -45.99 -11.13 32.13
CA SER A 261 -47.32 -11.62 32.49
C SER A 261 -48.33 -10.47 32.45
N SER A 262 -49.52 -10.85 32.01
CA SER A 262 -50.80 -10.15 31.84
C SER A 262 -51.15 -9.05 32.84
#